data_AF-A0A1I2JAA8-F1
#
_entry.id   AF-A0A1I2JAA8-F1
#
_cell.length_a   1.000
_cell.length_b   1.000
_cell.length_c   1.000
_cell.angle_alpha   90.00
_cell.angle_beta   90.00
_cell.angle_gamma   90.00
#
_symmetry.space_group_name_H-M   'P 1'
#
loop_
_entity.id
_entity.type
_entity.pdbx_description
1 polymer ?
#
loop_
_entity_poly.entity_id
_entity_poly.type
_entity_poly.pdbx_seq_one_letter_code
_entity_poly.pdbx_strand_id
1 'polypeptide(L)'
;MKKKGMSLVEPLITIAVFSILVYCIYSLFSFNIIWNKRKDDKITEIFWLESVKNELLYNCSESELKRNDNEKLYINETYMDIKDIEQEEKIINLFSTTKQGNKYLEINVENYETDGYIKIIYKMKGNAIEKQGQWIKEI
;
A
#
# COMPACT_ATOMS: atom_id res chain seq x y z
N MET A 1 17.46 39.53 58.84
CA MET A 1 17.44 38.46 57.82
C MET A 1 16.38 38.78 56.77
N LYS A 2 16.77 39.22 55.57
CA LYS A 2 15.83 39.45 54.46
C LYS A 2 15.42 38.09 53.87
N LYS A 3 14.17 37.66 54.10
CA LYS A 3 13.58 36.50 53.42
C LYS A 3 13.41 36.89 51.94
N LYS A 4 14.20 36.32 51.05
CA LYS A 4 14.00 36.44 49.59
C LYS A 4 12.72 35.68 49.25
N GLY A 5 11.62 36.39 49.06
CA GLY A 5 10.39 35.78 48.54
C GLY A 5 10.63 35.38 47.09
N MET A 6 10.41 34.10 46.76
CA MET A 6 10.33 33.66 45.37
C MET A 6 9.24 34.50 44.68
N SER A 7 9.57 35.10 43.55
CA SER A 7 8.59 35.80 42.74
C SER A 7 7.65 34.75 42.14
N LEU A 8 6.34 34.89 42.33
CA LEU A 8 5.32 34.00 41.76
C LEU A 8 5.43 33.86 40.22
N VAL A 9 6.16 34.77 39.58
CA VAL A 9 6.44 34.79 38.14
C VAL A 9 7.39 33.66 37.72
N GLU A 10 8.37 33.28 38.55
CA GLU A 10 9.35 32.24 38.22
C GLU A 10 8.75 30.83 38.03
N PRO A 11 7.86 30.33 38.93
CA PRO A 11 7.21 29.04 38.70
C PRO A 11 6.25 29.08 37.49
N LEU A 12 5.60 30.22 37.22
CA LEU A 12 4.72 30.37 36.04
C LEU A 12 5.49 30.29 34.73
N ILE A 13 6.65 30.96 34.63
CA ILE A 13 7.53 30.86 33.47
C ILE A 13 8.03 29.43 33.31
N THR A 14 8.38 28.77 34.42
CA THR A 14 8.86 27.38 34.40
C THR A 14 7.80 26.43 33.87
N ILE A 15 6.54 26.57 34.31
CA ILE A 15 5.42 25.78 33.82
C ILE A 15 5.18 26.06 32.33
N ALA A 16 5.21 27.32 31.90
CA ALA A 16 4.99 27.68 30.50
C ALA A 16 6.07 27.07 29.58
N VAL A 17 7.35 27.19 29.96
CA VAL A 17 8.47 26.58 29.22
C VAL A 17 8.33 25.05 29.19
N PHE A 18 7.98 24.45 30.33
CA PHE A 18 7.78 23.00 30.41
C PHE A 18 6.62 22.53 29.52
N SER A 19 5.49 23.24 29.50
CA SER A 19 4.35 22.92 28.65
C SER A 19 4.70 23.02 27.16
N ILE A 20 5.48 24.02 26.76
CA ILE A 20 5.96 24.15 25.38
C ILE A 20 6.85 22.96 25.01
N LEU A 21 7.80 22.59 25.89
CA LEU A 21 8.68 21.44 25.66
C LEU A 21 7.90 20.13 25.55
N VAL A 22 6.92 19.90 26.42
CA VAL A 22 6.05 18.72 26.37
C VAL A 22 5.26 18.68 25.07
N TYR A 23 4.71 19.82 24.63
CA TYR A 23 3.99 19.91 23.36
C TYR A 23 4.91 19.61 22.16
N CYS A 24 6.13 20.14 22.15
CA CYS A 24 7.11 19.85 21.10
C CYS A 24 7.48 18.36 21.04
N ILE A 25 7.71 17.72 22.19
CA ILE A 25 8.01 16.29 22.28
C ILE A 25 6.82 15.48 21.75
N TYR A 26 5.60 15.81 22.19
CA TYR A 26 4.39 15.14 21.73
C TYR A 26 4.21 15.27 20.21
N SER A 27 4.39 16.48 19.67
CA SER A 27 4.30 16.74 18.24
C SER A 27 5.31 15.93 17.43
N LEU A 28 6.56 15.82 17.89
CA LEU A 28 7.60 15.02 17.22
C LEU A 28 7.29 13.53 17.27
N PHE A 29 6.76 13.04 18.40
CA PHE A 29 6.36 11.65 18.55
C PHE A 29 5.18 11.30 17.64
N SER A 30 4.13 12.13 17.62
CA SER A 30 2.99 11.96 16.71
C SER A 30 3.42 12.03 15.24
N PHE A 31 4.33 12.94 14.89
CA PHE A 31 4.86 13.02 13.53
C PHE A 31 5.61 11.74 13.15
N ASN A 32 6.47 11.22 14.01
CA ASN A 32 7.19 9.96 13.75
C ASN A 32 6.25 8.77 13.60
N ILE A 33 5.20 8.66 14.43
CA ILE A 33 4.21 7.58 14.31
C ILE A 33 3.49 7.68 12.96
N ILE A 34 3.01 8.87 12.59
CA ILE A 34 2.30 9.07 11.32
C ILE A 34 3.24 8.81 10.13
N TRP A 35 4.49 9.27 10.22
CA TRP A 35 5.48 9.07 9.18
C TRP A 35 5.82 7.59 8.99
N ASN A 36 6.10 6.87 10.08
CA ASN A 36 6.40 5.44 10.01
C ASN A 36 5.20 4.65 9.51
N LYS A 37 3.98 4.95 9.99
CA LYS A 37 2.76 4.30 9.50
C LYS A 37 2.57 4.49 7.99
N ARG A 38 2.71 5.74 7.49
CA ARG A 38 2.61 6.02 6.04
C ARG A 38 3.72 5.36 5.23
N LYS A 39 4.93 5.24 5.80
CA LYS A 39 6.06 4.57 5.16
C LYS A 39 5.80 3.06 5.05
N ASP A 40 5.32 2.45 6.13
CA ASP A 40 5.00 1.01 6.18
C ASP A 40 3.86 0.67 5.21
N ASP A 41 2.81 1.49 5.16
CA ASP A 41 1.70 1.30 4.22
C ASP A 41 2.19 1.30 2.75
N LYS A 42 3.06 2.25 2.38
CA LYS A 42 3.63 2.33 1.02
C LYS A 42 4.57 1.18 0.70
N ILE A 43 5.36 0.75 1.67
CA ILE A 43 6.28 -0.38 1.50
C ILE A 43 5.49 -1.67 1.30
N THR A 44 4.47 -1.88 2.13
CA THR A 44 3.55 -3.03 2.06
C THR A 44 2.85 -3.08 0.70
N GLU A 45 2.37 -1.94 0.20
CA GLU A 45 1.74 -1.82 -1.12
C GLU A 45 2.69 -2.25 -2.26
N ILE A 46 3.96 -1.81 -2.22
CA ILE A 46 4.97 -2.18 -3.22
C ILE A 46 5.27 -3.68 -3.16
N PHE A 47 5.46 -4.22 -1.95
CA PHE A 47 5.73 -5.66 -1.77
C PHE A 47 4.57 -6.51 -2.25
N TRP A 48 3.35 -6.14 -1.88
CA TRP A 48 2.15 -6.85 -2.33
C TRP A 48 2.08 -6.91 -3.85
N LEU A 49 2.31 -5.77 -4.51
CA LEU A 49 2.25 -5.67 -5.96
C LEU A 49 3.35 -6.49 -6.66
N GLU A 50 4.54 -6.52 -6.07
CA GLU A 50 5.65 -7.36 -6.53
C GLU A 50 5.37 -8.86 -6.35
N SER A 51 4.74 -9.26 -5.24
CA SER A 51 4.32 -10.64 -5.02
C SER A 51 3.25 -11.07 -6.03
N VAL A 52 2.21 -10.26 -6.24
CA VAL A 52 1.17 -10.54 -7.25
C VAL A 52 1.79 -10.70 -8.64
N LYS A 53 2.72 -9.83 -8.99
CA LYS A 53 3.46 -9.91 -10.25
C LYS A 53 4.23 -11.21 -10.40
N ASN A 54 4.99 -11.60 -9.39
CA ASN A 54 5.81 -12.81 -9.44
C ASN A 54 4.91 -14.04 -9.57
N GLU A 55 3.84 -14.11 -8.81
CA GLU A 55 2.86 -15.20 -8.89
C GLU A 55 2.21 -15.30 -10.28
N LEU A 56 1.82 -14.17 -10.87
CA LEU A 56 1.29 -14.14 -12.23
C LEU A 56 2.31 -14.59 -13.28
N LEU A 57 3.58 -14.21 -13.15
CA LEU A 57 4.62 -14.56 -14.12
C LEU A 57 5.05 -16.02 -14.05
N TYR A 58 5.22 -16.54 -12.83
CA TYR A 58 5.83 -17.85 -12.60
C TYR A 58 4.81 -18.97 -12.42
N ASN A 59 3.63 -18.68 -11.84
CA ASN A 59 2.68 -19.72 -11.42
C ASN A 59 1.36 -19.71 -12.20
N CYS A 60 1.15 -18.76 -13.12
CA CYS A 60 0.00 -18.79 -14.05
C CYS A 60 0.41 -19.26 -15.45
N SER A 61 -0.40 -20.17 -16.01
CA SER A 61 -0.28 -20.62 -17.40
C SER A 61 -0.85 -19.59 -18.39
N GLU A 62 -0.39 -19.65 -19.64
CA GLU A 62 -0.93 -18.79 -20.71
C GLU A 62 -2.44 -19.01 -20.88
N SER A 63 -2.95 -20.24 -20.71
CA SER A 63 -4.39 -20.54 -20.77
C SER A 63 -5.20 -19.93 -19.62
N GLU A 64 -4.61 -19.78 -18.43
CA GLU A 64 -5.28 -19.14 -17.29
C GLU A 64 -5.30 -17.61 -17.42
N LEU A 65 -4.31 -17.05 -18.13
CA LEU A 65 -4.19 -15.63 -18.43
C LEU A 65 -4.90 -15.23 -19.74
N LYS A 66 -5.09 -16.16 -20.67
CA LYS A 66 -5.85 -16.00 -21.92
C LYS A 66 -7.32 -15.87 -21.58
N ARG A 67 -7.78 -14.64 -21.44
CA ARG A 67 -9.18 -14.25 -21.51
C ARG A 67 -9.33 -13.18 -22.59
N ASN A 68 -10.54 -13.02 -23.13
CA ASN A 68 -10.82 -12.09 -24.24
C ASN A 68 -10.19 -10.71 -23.98
N ASP A 69 -9.71 -10.04 -25.03
CA ASP A 69 -8.92 -8.78 -25.04
C ASP A 69 -9.55 -7.55 -24.30
N ASN A 70 -10.63 -7.72 -23.54
CA ASN A 70 -11.26 -6.67 -22.74
C ASN A 70 -11.76 -7.16 -21.35
N GLU A 71 -11.50 -8.40 -20.95
CA GLU A 71 -11.88 -8.86 -19.62
C GLU A 71 -10.89 -8.37 -18.56
N LYS A 72 -11.39 -7.50 -17.69
CA LYS A 72 -10.65 -7.00 -16.53
C LYS A 72 -10.79 -7.95 -15.36
N LEU A 73 -9.66 -8.28 -14.75
CA LEU A 73 -9.61 -9.01 -13.49
C LEU A 73 -9.47 -8.02 -12.33
N TYR A 74 -10.17 -8.29 -11.24
CA TYR A 74 -10.17 -7.46 -10.06
C TYR A 74 -9.74 -8.26 -8.84
N ILE A 75 -8.77 -7.77 -8.06
CA ILE A 75 -8.62 -8.20 -6.66
C ILE A 75 -9.32 -7.17 -5.79
N ASN A 76 -10.30 -7.62 -5.00
CA ASN A 76 -11.08 -6.76 -4.12
C ASN A 76 -10.33 -6.42 -2.83
N GLU A 77 -10.66 -5.30 -2.19
CA GLU A 77 -10.05 -4.82 -0.94
C GLU A 77 -9.91 -5.90 0.16
N THR A 78 -10.86 -6.83 0.24
CA THR A 78 -10.88 -7.92 1.23
C THR A 78 -9.73 -8.92 1.06
N TYR A 79 -9.09 -8.95 -0.12
CA TYR A 79 -8.03 -9.89 -0.50
C TYR A 79 -6.73 -9.16 -0.86
N MET A 80 -6.55 -7.94 -0.36
CA MET A 80 -5.38 -7.09 -0.63
C MET A 80 -4.39 -7.03 0.55
N ASP A 81 -4.39 -8.02 1.45
CA ASP A 81 -3.32 -8.23 2.42
C ASP A 81 -2.25 -9.17 1.82
N ILE A 82 -0.99 -9.00 2.24
CA ILE A 82 0.10 -9.92 1.87
C ILE A 82 -0.21 -11.34 2.38
N LYS A 83 -0.86 -11.43 3.54
CA LYS A 83 -1.25 -12.72 4.12
C LYS A 83 -2.21 -13.50 3.24
N ASP A 84 -3.08 -12.80 2.52
CA ASP A 84 -4.02 -13.44 1.60
C ASP A 84 -3.27 -14.05 0.42
N ILE A 85 -2.20 -13.41 -0.07
CA ILE A 85 -1.33 -14.00 -1.12
C ILE A 85 -0.55 -15.19 -0.57
N GLU A 86 0.00 -15.11 0.64
CA GLU A 86 0.80 -16.19 1.23
C GLU A 86 -0.03 -17.43 1.60
N GLN A 87 -1.30 -17.24 1.95
CA GLN A 87 -2.21 -18.33 2.33
C GLN A 87 -2.86 -19.00 1.12
N GLU A 88 -3.01 -18.29 0.01
CA GLU A 88 -3.68 -18.84 -1.17
C GLU A 88 -2.71 -19.67 -2.02
N GLU A 89 -3.03 -20.96 -2.22
CA GLU A 89 -2.22 -21.84 -3.08
C GLU A 89 -2.18 -21.39 -4.55
N LYS A 90 -3.18 -20.61 -4.99
CA LYS A 90 -3.25 -20.06 -6.34
C LYS A 90 -3.82 -18.64 -6.32
N ILE A 91 -3.03 -17.68 -6.79
CA ILE A 91 -3.43 -16.28 -6.88
C ILE A 91 -4.67 -16.05 -7.76
N ILE A 92 -4.94 -16.95 -8.70
CA ILE A 92 -6.09 -16.87 -9.60
C ILE A 92 -7.42 -16.85 -8.83
N ASN A 93 -7.47 -17.49 -7.67
CA ASN A 93 -8.67 -17.53 -6.82
C ASN A 93 -8.98 -16.18 -6.18
N LEU A 94 -7.99 -15.29 -6.08
CA LEU A 94 -8.18 -13.92 -5.58
C LEU A 94 -8.77 -13.00 -6.65
N PHE A 95 -8.79 -13.42 -7.92
CA PHE A 95 -9.38 -12.65 -9.00
C PHE A 95 -10.90 -12.80 -9.07
N SER A 96 -11.57 -11.67 -9.14
CA SER A 96 -12.99 -11.51 -9.42
C SER A 96 -13.18 -10.85 -10.79
N THR A 97 -14.24 -11.22 -11.50
CA THR A 97 -14.68 -10.54 -12.72
C THR A 97 -15.49 -9.28 -12.43
N THR A 98 -15.91 -9.10 -11.17
CA THR A 98 -16.68 -7.94 -10.72
C THR A 98 -15.89 -7.14 -9.70
N LYS A 99 -15.88 -5.81 -9.89
CA LYS A 99 -15.34 -4.88 -8.91
C LYS A 99 -16.23 -4.85 -7.67
N GLN A 100 -15.64 -5.07 -6.50
CA GLN A 100 -16.31 -4.88 -5.21
C GLN A 100 -15.51 -3.88 -4.35
N GLY A 101 -16.22 -2.90 -3.78
CA GLY A 101 -15.63 -1.91 -2.88
C GLY A 101 -14.97 -0.70 -3.56
N ASN A 102 -14.35 0.13 -2.73
CA ASN A 102 -13.73 1.39 -3.13
C ASN A 102 -12.24 1.24 -3.44
N LYS A 103 -11.57 0.23 -2.87
CA LYS A 103 -10.19 -0.12 -3.21
C LYS A 103 -10.13 -1.45 -3.93
N TYR A 104 -9.32 -1.52 -4.99
CA TYR A 104 -9.17 -2.73 -5.79
C TYR A 104 -7.89 -2.67 -6.63
N LEU A 105 -7.36 -3.83 -7.00
CA LEU A 105 -6.40 -3.99 -8.09
C LEU A 105 -7.17 -4.36 -9.35
N GLU A 106 -7.01 -3.59 -10.43
CA GLU A 106 -7.50 -3.92 -11.77
C GLU A 106 -6.32 -4.46 -12.59
N ILE A 107 -6.51 -5.59 -13.25
CA ILE A 107 -5.53 -6.19 -14.15
C ILE A 107 -6.19 -6.34 -15.52
N ASN A 108 -5.48 -5.88 -16.55
CA ASN A 108 -5.80 -6.10 -17.95
C ASN A 108 -4.66 -6.90 -18.58
N VAL A 109 -5.01 -7.99 -19.27
CA VAL A 109 -4.06 -8.83 -19.97
C VAL A 109 -4.24 -8.58 -21.45
N GLU A 110 -3.21 -8.03 -22.10
CA GLU A 110 -3.16 -7.85 -23.56
C GLU A 110 -2.31 -8.98 -24.13
N ASN A 111 -2.90 -9.80 -25.01
CA ASN A 111 -2.16 -10.83 -25.73
C ASN A 111 -1.67 -10.27 -27.06
N TYR A 112 -0.36 -10.32 -27.29
CA TYR A 112 0.20 -9.98 -28.58
C TYR A 112 0.62 -11.27 -29.27
N GLU A 113 -0.26 -11.76 -30.14
CA GLU A 113 -0.08 -13.00 -30.91
C GLU A 113 1.19 -13.03 -31.77
N THR A 114 1.82 -11.88 -32.00
CA THR A 114 2.89 -11.74 -33.00
C THR A 114 4.28 -12.16 -32.51
N ASP A 115 4.52 -12.24 -31.20
CA ASP A 115 5.88 -12.33 -30.64
C ASP A 115 5.95 -13.19 -29.34
N GLY A 116 4.90 -13.94 -29.00
CA GLY A 116 4.92 -14.85 -27.85
C GLY A 116 5.01 -14.17 -26.49
N TYR A 117 4.64 -12.88 -26.39
CA TYR A 117 4.62 -12.14 -25.13
C TYR A 117 3.22 -11.87 -24.60
N ILE A 118 3.08 -12.02 -23.28
CA ILE A 118 1.92 -11.57 -22.54
C ILE A 118 2.25 -10.22 -21.91
N LYS A 119 1.44 -9.20 -22.23
CA LYS A 119 1.52 -7.90 -21.59
C LYS A 119 0.45 -7.80 -20.51
N ILE A 120 0.88 -7.72 -19.25
CA ILE A 120 -0.05 -7.54 -18.12
C ILE A 120 0.05 -6.09 -17.65
N ILE A 121 -1.04 -5.34 -17.80
CA ILE A 121 -1.21 -3.99 -17.30
C ILE A 121 -2.01 -4.05 -16.02
N TYR A 122 -1.50 -3.49 -14.93
CA TYR A 122 -2.27 -3.40 -13.68
C TYR A 122 -2.46 -1.95 -13.25
N LYS A 123 -3.51 -1.75 -12.46
CA LYS A 123 -3.88 -0.47 -11.85
C LYS A 123 -4.46 -0.70 -10.47
N MET A 124 -3.72 -0.30 -9.44
CA MET A 124 -4.27 -0.25 -8.09
C MET A 124 -5.05 1.06 -7.94
N LYS A 125 -6.31 0.97 -7.50
CA LYS A 125 -7.13 2.13 -7.17
C LYS A 125 -7.42 2.15 -5.67
N GLY A 126 -7.11 3.27 -5.06
CA GLY A 126 -7.36 3.59 -3.65
C GLY A 126 -7.26 5.11 -3.44
N ASN A 127 -7.37 5.58 -2.20
CA ASN A 127 -7.60 7.00 -1.86
C ASN A 127 -6.57 8.04 -2.36
N ALA A 128 -5.47 7.69 -3.04
CA ALA A 128 -4.53 8.71 -3.56
C ALA A 128 -3.59 8.32 -4.71
N ILE A 129 -3.60 7.08 -5.24
CA ILE A 129 -2.52 6.65 -6.15
C ILE A 129 -3.09 5.77 -7.26
N GLU A 130 -2.92 6.19 -8.51
CA GLU A 130 -3.01 5.33 -9.69
C GLU A 130 -1.57 5.00 -10.12
N LYS A 131 -1.15 3.74 -9.99
CA LYS A 131 0.12 3.23 -10.54
C LYS A 131 -0.19 2.29 -11.69
N GLN A 132 0.51 2.47 -12.80
CA GLN A 132 0.49 1.58 -13.96
C GLN A 132 1.85 0.91 -14.10
N GLY A 133 1.85 -0.40 -14.34
CA GLY A 133 3.06 -1.14 -14.71
C GLY A 133 2.74 -2.18 -15.77
N GLN A 134 3.78 -2.63 -16.46
CA GLN A 134 3.71 -3.57 -17.58
C GLN A 134 4.64 -4.75 -17.30
N TRP A 135 4.11 -5.97 -17.39
CA TRP A 135 4.91 -7.21 -17.37
C TRP A 135 5.08 -7.75 -18.78
N ILE A 136 6.25 -8.32 -19.10
CA ILE A 136 6.55 -9.00 -20.36
C ILE A 136 7.08 -10.38 -19.98
N LYS A 137 6.44 -11.44 -20.46
CA LYS A 137 6.95 -12.82 -20.39
C LYS A 137 7.35 -13.25 -21.79
N GLU A 138 8.62 -13.58 -22.01
CA GLU A 138 9.03 -14.43 -23.14
C GLU A 138 8.65 -15.88 -22.76
N ILE A 139 7.82 -16.54 -23.58
CA ILE A 139 7.45 -17.96 -23.42
C ILE A 139 8.39 -18.83 -24.25
#